data_AF-X1HLX5-F1
#
_entry.id   AF-X1HLX5-F1
#
_cell.length_a   1.000
_cell.length_b   1.000
_cell.length_c   1.000
_cell.angle_alpha   90.00
_cell.angle_beta   90.00
_cell.angle_gamma   90.00
#
_symmetry.space_group_name_H-M   'P 1'
#
loop_
_entity.id
_entity.type
_entity.pdbx_description
1 polymer ?
#
loop_
_entity_poly.entity_id
_entity_poly.type
_entity_poly.pdbx_seq_one_letter_code
_entity_poly.pdbx_strand_id
1 'polypeptide(L)'
;MAYRALPPVRVLKTIPAVSVKAHDDGYRFDIGVESTGWARIKVRGKTGQKIVIKYPGASSHTLGRYQTCEYICKGEGDEFYEPRFAFNGYRYVDVYGLDYTPEVTDLVGCQVVSDLQTVGSFSCSDERINYLQQVNRLTIQNYNVQMPMDPVREKVCWTQDVQSNFETSAYNFNLYAIYSKWQDDYIDAVLDNGFVPTVVPSCFD
;
A
#
# COMPACT_ATOMS: atom_id res chain seq x y z
N MET A 1 -4.98 21.72 22.33
CA MET A 1 -5.23 20.71 21.28
C MET A 1 -6.12 19.61 21.85
N ALA A 2 -7.26 19.33 21.22
CA ALA A 2 -8.11 18.20 21.59
C ALA A 2 -7.59 16.93 20.91
N TYR A 3 -7.53 15.82 21.64
CA TYR A 3 -7.20 14.51 21.08
C TYR A 3 -8.19 14.16 19.96
N ARG A 4 -7.69 13.88 18.76
CA ARG A 4 -8.49 13.42 17.62
C ARG A 4 -8.13 11.97 17.34
N ALA A 5 -9.09 11.08 17.53
CA ALA A 5 -8.90 9.68 17.16
C ALA A 5 -8.80 9.57 15.64
N LEU A 6 -7.63 9.20 15.13
CA LEU A 6 -7.44 8.91 13.71
C LEU A 6 -7.90 7.48 13.40
N PRO A 7 -8.49 7.23 12.22
CA PRO A 7 -8.69 5.88 11.72
C PRO A 7 -7.36 5.12 11.73
N PRO A 8 -7.27 3.97 12.42
CA PRO A 8 -6.01 3.25 12.51
C PRO A 8 -5.64 2.65 11.16
N VAL A 9 -4.34 2.55 10.89
CA VAL A 9 -3.85 1.67 9.82
C VAL A 9 -3.88 0.23 10.31
N ARG A 10 -4.51 -0.63 9.52
CA ARG A 10 -4.67 -2.06 9.81
C ARG A 10 -4.79 -2.86 8.52
N VAL A 11 -4.63 -4.18 8.63
CA VAL A 11 -5.00 -5.09 7.55
C VAL A 11 -6.51 -5.01 7.36
N LEU A 12 -6.96 -4.31 6.31
CA LEU A 12 -8.37 -4.15 5.97
C LEU A 12 -8.91 -5.40 5.28
N LYS A 13 -8.10 -6.01 4.41
CA LYS A 13 -8.46 -7.20 3.63
C LYS A 13 -7.25 -8.11 3.44
N THR A 14 -7.48 -9.42 3.50
CA THR A 14 -6.57 -10.44 2.98
C THR A 14 -7.06 -10.90 1.61
N ILE A 15 -6.17 -10.91 0.62
CA ILE A 15 -6.47 -11.15 -0.79
C ILE A 15 -5.71 -12.41 -1.21
N PRO A 16 -6.39 -13.54 -1.46
CA PRO A 16 -5.74 -14.73 -1.97
C PRO A 16 -5.03 -14.46 -3.30
N ALA A 17 -3.84 -15.03 -3.49
CA ALA A 17 -3.22 -15.01 -4.81
C ALA A 17 -4.11 -15.79 -5.82
N VAL A 18 -4.18 -15.29 -7.04
CA VAL A 18 -4.93 -15.92 -8.14
C VAL A 18 -4.05 -16.75 -9.05
N SER A 19 -2.74 -16.51 -9.07
CA SER A 19 -1.78 -17.35 -9.77
C SER A 19 -0.38 -17.23 -9.22
N VAL A 20 0.44 -18.25 -9.48
CA VAL A 20 1.89 -18.23 -9.30
C VAL A 20 2.54 -18.82 -10.56
N LYS A 21 3.60 -18.17 -11.05
CA LYS A 21 4.34 -18.60 -12.25
C LYS A 21 5.83 -18.45 -12.02
N ALA A 22 6.63 -19.29 -12.67
CA ALA A 22 8.07 -19.07 -12.75
C ALA A 22 8.35 -17.69 -13.38
N HIS A 23 9.27 -16.94 -12.79
CA HIS A 23 9.63 -15.61 -13.22
C HIS A 23 11.09 -15.33 -12.87
N ASP A 24 11.92 -15.05 -13.88
CA ASP A 24 13.38 -14.97 -13.76
C ASP A 24 13.95 -16.22 -13.04
N ASP A 25 14.74 -16.05 -11.97
CA ASP A 25 15.29 -17.09 -11.10
C ASP A 25 14.40 -17.39 -9.88
N GLY A 26 13.13 -16.96 -9.90
CA GLY A 26 12.16 -17.16 -8.83
C GLY A 26 10.74 -17.38 -9.33
N TYR A 27 9.77 -16.88 -8.56
CA TYR A 27 8.35 -17.02 -8.84
C TYR A 27 7.62 -15.70 -8.64
N ARG A 28 6.69 -15.38 -9.55
CA ARG A 28 5.78 -14.24 -9.46
C ARG A 28 4.39 -14.71 -9.07
N PHE A 29 3.90 -14.19 -7.95
CA PHE A 29 2.50 -14.27 -7.55
C PHE A 29 1.71 -13.08 -8.09
N ASP A 30 0.49 -13.31 -8.55
CA ASP A 30 -0.49 -12.28 -8.88
C ASP A 30 -1.64 -12.36 -7.86
N ILE A 31 -1.94 -11.27 -7.15
CA ILE A 31 -3.11 -11.19 -6.26
C ILE A 31 -4.38 -10.69 -6.98
N GLY A 32 -4.27 -10.40 -8.28
CA GLY A 32 -5.38 -10.08 -9.17
C GLY A 32 -5.86 -8.62 -9.11
N VAL A 33 -5.38 -7.84 -8.15
CA VAL A 33 -5.84 -6.48 -7.88
C VAL A 33 -4.70 -5.62 -7.32
N GLU A 34 -4.67 -4.35 -7.69
CA GLU A 34 -3.73 -3.39 -7.09
C GLU A 34 -4.07 -3.15 -5.62
N SER A 35 -3.06 -3.22 -4.76
CA SER A 35 -3.21 -3.10 -3.33
C SER A 35 -2.08 -2.27 -2.72
N THR A 36 -2.32 -1.76 -1.51
CA THR A 36 -1.30 -1.13 -0.67
C THR A 36 -1.16 -1.91 0.61
N GLY A 37 0.06 -2.30 0.97
CA GLY A 37 0.36 -3.09 2.15
C GLY A 37 1.52 -4.05 1.92
N TRP A 38 1.34 -5.33 2.21
CA TRP A 38 2.38 -6.35 2.05
C TRP A 38 1.78 -7.73 1.81
N ALA A 39 2.61 -8.67 1.39
CA ALA A 39 2.25 -10.08 1.36
C ALA A 39 2.57 -10.75 2.71
N ARG A 40 1.69 -11.66 3.12
CA ARG A 40 2.01 -12.71 4.09
C ARG A 40 2.35 -13.97 3.29
N ILE A 41 3.54 -14.51 3.52
CA ILE A 41 4.07 -15.64 2.77
C ILE A 41 4.40 -16.80 3.71
N LYS A 42 4.09 -18.02 3.25
CA LYS A 42 4.54 -19.26 3.84
C LYS A 42 5.74 -19.76 3.04
N VAL A 43 6.86 -19.99 3.72
CA VAL A 43 8.12 -20.41 3.11
C VAL A 43 8.66 -21.66 3.78
N ARG A 44 9.43 -22.43 3.02
CA ARG A 44 10.20 -23.58 3.49
C ARG A 44 11.64 -23.38 3.05
N GLY A 45 12.60 -23.59 3.92
CA GLY A 45 14.00 -23.42 3.56
C GLY A 45 14.93 -23.92 4.65
N LYS A 46 16.23 -23.96 4.34
CA LYS A 46 17.29 -24.35 5.28
C LYS A 46 17.61 -23.19 6.22
N THR A 47 18.14 -23.49 7.40
CA THR A 47 18.63 -22.46 8.33
C THR A 47 19.62 -21.52 7.63
N GLY A 48 19.36 -20.21 7.71
CA GLY A 48 20.20 -19.19 7.07
C GLY A 48 19.91 -18.94 5.58
N GLN A 49 19.02 -19.71 4.95
CA GLN A 49 18.58 -19.46 3.58
C GLN A 49 17.83 -18.13 3.52
N LYS A 50 18.22 -17.28 2.57
CA LYS A 50 17.60 -15.97 2.36
C LYS A 50 16.50 -16.06 1.30
N ILE A 51 15.29 -15.70 1.69
CA ILE A 51 14.15 -15.47 0.78
C ILE A 51 14.02 -13.98 0.54
N VAL A 52 14.00 -13.58 -0.72
CA VAL A 52 13.81 -12.17 -1.12
C VAL A 52 12.41 -12.01 -1.69
N ILE A 53 11.65 -11.07 -1.14
CA ILE A 53 10.27 -10.77 -1.52
C ILE A 53 10.25 -9.35 -2.08
N LYS A 54 10.12 -9.23 -3.39
CA LYS A 54 10.05 -7.95 -4.10
C LYS A 54 8.62 -7.68 -4.54
N TYR A 55 8.23 -6.42 -4.42
CA TYR A 55 6.95 -5.96 -4.95
C TYR A 55 7.27 -5.12 -6.19
N PRO A 56 7.25 -5.71 -7.39
CA PRO A 56 7.50 -4.96 -8.62
C PRO A 56 6.46 -3.85 -8.75
N GLY A 57 6.95 -2.61 -8.79
CA GLY A 57 6.16 -1.39 -8.86
C GLY A 57 6.64 -0.48 -9.99
N ALA A 58 6.65 0.82 -9.74
CA ALA A 58 7.05 1.81 -10.73
C ALA A 58 8.53 1.70 -11.15
N SER A 59 8.79 1.89 -12.44
CA SER A 59 10.12 1.84 -13.05
C SER A 59 10.87 3.18 -13.01
N SER A 60 10.23 4.26 -12.56
CA SER A 60 10.80 5.61 -12.48
C SER A 60 10.64 6.19 -11.07
N HIS A 61 11.53 7.12 -10.71
CA HIS A 61 11.56 7.80 -9.40
C HIS A 61 11.76 6.87 -8.19
N THR A 62 12.45 5.74 -8.40
CA THR A 62 12.76 4.75 -7.36
C THR A 62 14.27 4.61 -7.19
N LEU A 63 14.76 4.64 -5.94
CA LEU A 63 16.18 4.52 -5.60
C LEU A 63 16.39 3.48 -4.49
N GLY A 64 17.57 2.85 -4.45
CA GLY A 64 17.96 1.93 -3.36
C GLY A 64 17.22 0.60 -3.33
N ARG A 65 17.07 0.02 -2.12
CA ARG A 65 16.28 -1.21 -1.87
C ARG A 65 14.79 -0.90 -1.92
N TYR A 66 14.31 -0.62 -3.12
CA TYR A 66 12.94 -0.24 -3.36
C TYR A 66 11.99 -1.44 -3.23
N GLN A 67 10.92 -1.26 -2.44
CA GLN A 67 9.84 -2.24 -2.22
C GLN A 67 10.31 -3.70 -2.10
N THR A 68 11.34 -3.95 -1.28
CA THR A 68 11.94 -5.28 -1.10
C THR A 68 11.98 -5.63 0.39
N CYS A 69 11.54 -6.83 0.72
CA CYS A 69 11.67 -7.46 2.02
C CYS A 69 12.60 -8.67 1.93
N GLU A 70 13.34 -8.96 2.99
CA GLU A 70 14.19 -10.16 3.09
C GLU A 70 13.79 -10.94 4.35
N TYR A 71 13.70 -12.26 4.21
CA TYR A 71 13.48 -13.20 5.29
C TYR A 71 14.62 -14.21 5.35
N ILE A 72 15.11 -14.51 6.55
CA ILE A 72 16.13 -15.53 6.77
C ILE A 72 15.46 -16.72 7.45
N CYS A 73 15.40 -17.85 6.76
CA CYS A 73 14.74 -19.06 7.27
C CYS A 73 15.45 -19.60 8.50
N LYS A 74 14.66 -20.11 9.44
CA LYS A 74 15.13 -20.78 10.65
C LYS A 74 15.48 -22.25 10.38
N GLY A 75 14.90 -22.86 9.34
CA GLY A 75 15.15 -24.25 8.98
C GLY A 75 14.08 -25.22 9.46
N GLU A 76 12.92 -24.74 9.90
CA GLU A 76 11.93 -25.53 10.65
C GLU A 76 10.58 -25.60 9.95
N GLY A 77 10.42 -26.58 9.05
CA GLY A 77 9.13 -26.87 8.40
C GLY A 77 8.53 -25.66 7.67
N ASP A 78 7.24 -25.41 7.89
CA ASP A 78 6.52 -24.27 7.33
C ASP A 78 6.73 -23.03 8.21
N GLU A 79 7.37 -22.01 7.64
CA GLU A 79 7.62 -20.72 8.30
C GLU A 79 6.75 -19.63 7.68
N PHE A 80 6.26 -18.70 8.50
CA PHE A 80 5.38 -17.62 8.04
C PHE A 80 6.06 -16.26 8.25
N TYR A 81 6.12 -15.48 7.18
CA TYR A 81 6.66 -14.12 7.20
C TYR A 81 5.60 -13.10 6.78
N GLU A 82 5.48 -12.05 7.59
CA GLU A 82 4.81 -10.80 7.22
C GLU A 82 5.61 -9.62 7.81
N PRO A 83 5.88 -8.55 7.04
CA PRO A 83 6.52 -7.36 7.58
C PRO A 83 5.57 -6.61 8.53
N ARG A 84 6.13 -5.86 9.48
CA ARG A 84 5.36 -5.03 10.44
C ARG A 84 5.64 -3.53 10.32
N PHE A 85 6.75 -3.16 9.69
CA PHE A 85 7.26 -1.79 9.64
C PHE A 85 7.53 -1.32 8.20
N ALA A 86 6.82 -1.89 7.23
CA ALA A 86 6.92 -1.51 5.83
C ALA A 86 5.55 -1.68 5.15
N PHE A 87 5.30 -0.92 4.08
CA PHE A 87 4.20 -1.15 3.16
C PHE A 87 4.65 -0.85 1.73
N ASN A 88 3.90 -1.35 0.75
CA ASN A 88 4.21 -1.37 -0.67
C ASN A 88 2.91 -1.19 -1.46
N GLY A 89 2.93 -0.47 -2.58
CA GLY A 89 1.90 -0.57 -3.60
C GLY A 89 2.25 -1.70 -4.58
N TYR A 90 1.32 -2.64 -4.79
CA TYR A 90 1.58 -3.86 -5.56
C TYR A 90 0.30 -4.57 -6.01
N ARG A 91 0.41 -5.26 -7.15
CA ARG A 91 -0.44 -6.39 -7.55
C ARG A 91 0.34 -7.71 -7.64
N TYR A 92 1.61 -7.61 -8.00
CA TYR A 92 2.47 -8.77 -8.14
C TYR A 92 3.48 -8.83 -6.99
N VAL A 93 3.93 -10.05 -6.67
CA VAL A 93 4.97 -10.29 -5.66
C VAL A 93 5.96 -11.29 -6.22
N ASP A 94 7.20 -10.88 -6.37
CA ASP A 94 8.30 -11.73 -6.84
C ASP A 94 9.04 -12.31 -5.65
N VAL A 95 9.16 -13.63 -5.62
CA VAL A 95 9.79 -14.38 -4.53
C VAL A 95 10.97 -15.15 -5.08
N TYR A 96 12.15 -14.88 -4.53
CA TYR A 96 13.43 -15.47 -4.93
C TYR A 96 14.07 -16.24 -3.79
N GLY A 97 14.93 -17.19 -4.14
CA GLY A 97 15.67 -18.00 -3.18
C GLY A 97 14.91 -19.22 -2.65
N LEU A 98 13.77 -19.58 -3.27
CA LEU A 98 13.07 -20.84 -3.00
C LEU A 98 13.80 -21.99 -3.69
N ASP A 99 13.95 -23.13 -3.01
CA ASP A 99 14.48 -24.38 -3.55
C ASP A 99 13.38 -25.40 -3.90
N TYR A 100 12.13 -24.92 -3.98
CA TYR A 100 10.94 -25.68 -4.32
C TYR A 100 9.98 -24.83 -5.18
N THR A 101 9.04 -25.51 -5.85
CA THR A 101 7.95 -24.83 -6.55
C THR A 101 6.84 -24.48 -5.55
N PRO A 102 6.54 -23.19 -5.33
CA PRO A 102 5.50 -22.78 -4.39
C PRO A 102 4.10 -23.05 -4.93
N GLU A 103 3.15 -23.21 -4.02
CA GLU A 103 1.73 -23.24 -4.34
C GLU A 103 1.14 -21.83 -4.32
N VAL A 104 0.07 -21.58 -5.10
CA VAL A 104 -0.62 -20.28 -5.09
C VAL A 104 -1.10 -19.88 -3.68
N THR A 105 -1.43 -20.88 -2.84
CA THR A 105 -1.87 -20.72 -1.45
C THR A 105 -0.74 -20.34 -0.49
N ASP A 106 0.52 -20.38 -0.92
CA ASP A 106 1.66 -20.00 -0.10
C ASP A 106 1.74 -18.47 0.10
N LEU A 107 0.97 -17.67 -0.65
CA LEU A 107 0.97 -16.21 -0.55
C LEU A 107 -0.45 -15.64 -0.49
N VAL A 108 -0.66 -14.72 0.45
CA VAL A 108 -1.83 -13.84 0.48
C VAL A 108 -1.39 -12.38 0.53
N GLY A 109 -1.99 -11.54 -0.30
CA GLY A 109 -1.87 -10.10 -0.19
C GLY A 109 -2.59 -9.60 1.06
N CYS A 110 -2.02 -8.63 1.75
CA CYS A 110 -2.65 -7.90 2.84
C CYS A 110 -2.77 -6.44 2.43
N GLN A 111 -4.00 -5.95 2.29
CA GLN A 111 -4.27 -4.53 2.10
C GLN A 111 -4.18 -3.84 3.46
N VAL A 112 -3.15 -3.02 3.65
CA VAL A 112 -2.84 -2.31 4.89
C VAL A 112 -2.94 -0.81 4.66
N VAL A 113 -4.07 -0.25 5.08
CA VAL A 113 -4.48 1.13 4.82
C VAL A 113 -5.21 1.68 6.04
N SER A 114 -5.45 2.99 6.06
CA SER A 114 -6.34 3.61 7.06
C SER A 114 -7.75 3.04 6.91
N ASP A 115 -8.36 2.63 8.01
CA ASP A 115 -9.73 2.11 7.98
C ASP A 115 -10.78 3.21 7.89
N LEU A 116 -10.93 3.74 6.69
CA LEU A 116 -11.87 4.79 6.36
C LEU A 116 -13.32 4.27 6.33
N GLN A 117 -14.20 4.94 7.06
CA GLN A 117 -15.63 4.68 6.98
C GLN A 117 -16.17 5.07 5.59
N THR A 118 -16.88 4.16 4.91
CA THR A 118 -17.62 4.51 3.68
C THR A 118 -18.82 5.37 4.03
N VAL A 119 -19.01 6.49 3.33
CA VAL A 119 -20.14 7.41 3.55
C VAL A 119 -20.94 7.72 2.28
N GLY A 120 -20.47 7.26 1.12
CA GLY A 120 -21.21 7.39 -0.13
C GLY A 120 -21.14 6.13 -0.97
N SER A 121 -22.10 6.03 -1.87
CA SER A 121 -22.30 4.93 -2.80
C SER A 121 -22.74 5.47 -4.14
N PHE A 122 -22.39 4.76 -5.20
CA PHE A 122 -22.80 5.08 -6.57
C PHE A 122 -23.06 3.80 -7.33
N SER A 123 -24.09 3.81 -8.17
CA SER A 123 -24.41 2.77 -9.14
C SER A 123 -25.19 3.38 -10.30
N CYS A 124 -24.98 2.87 -11.50
CA CYS A 124 -25.76 3.23 -12.68
C CYS A 124 -25.95 2.01 -13.60
N SER A 125 -26.65 2.20 -14.71
CA SER A 125 -26.93 1.12 -15.68
C SER A 125 -25.74 0.74 -16.57
N ASP A 126 -24.66 1.53 -16.58
CA ASP A 126 -23.46 1.21 -17.35
C ASP A 126 -22.40 0.55 -16.45
N GLU A 127 -22.19 -0.75 -16.66
CA GLU A 127 -21.25 -1.54 -15.85
C GLU A 127 -19.80 -1.05 -15.93
N ARG A 128 -19.42 -0.34 -17.00
CA ARG A 128 -18.08 0.23 -17.12
C ARG A 128 -17.89 1.38 -16.12
N ILE A 129 -18.93 2.18 -15.90
CA ILE A 129 -18.91 3.28 -14.93
C ILE A 129 -18.97 2.72 -13.51
N ASN A 130 -19.75 1.66 -13.27
CA ASN A 130 -19.74 0.95 -11.99
C ASN A 130 -18.34 0.40 -11.68
N TYR A 131 -17.68 -0.20 -12.66
CA TYR A 131 -16.30 -0.68 -12.53
C TYR A 131 -15.30 0.46 -12.30
N LEU A 132 -15.40 1.57 -13.05
CA LEU A 132 -14.57 2.75 -12.82
C LEU A 132 -14.71 3.27 -11.39
N GLN A 133 -15.94 3.33 -10.87
CA GLN A 133 -16.19 3.75 -9.50
C GLN A 133 -15.59 2.76 -8.47
N GLN A 134 -15.63 1.46 -8.73
CA GLN A 134 -14.96 0.46 -7.89
C GLN A 134 -13.45 0.68 -7.86
N VAL A 135 -12.82 0.90 -9.03
CA VAL A 135 -11.40 1.21 -9.15
C VAL A 135 -11.07 2.52 -8.44
N ASN A 136 -11.87 3.58 -8.61
CA ASN A 136 -11.69 4.86 -7.93
C ASN A 136 -11.70 4.70 -6.40
N ARG A 137 -12.68 3.97 -5.87
CA ARG A 137 -12.77 3.68 -4.43
C ARG A 137 -11.55 2.91 -3.92
N LEU A 138 -11.10 1.90 -4.67
CA LEU A 138 -9.90 1.13 -4.35
C LEU A 138 -8.66 2.03 -4.34
N THR A 139 -8.51 2.92 -5.33
CA THR A 139 -7.43 3.90 -5.39
C THR A 139 -7.44 4.81 -4.16
N ILE A 140 -8.59 5.36 -3.76
CA ILE A 140 -8.70 6.21 -2.57
C ILE A 140 -8.30 5.44 -1.30
N GLN A 141 -8.71 4.17 -1.16
CA GLN A 141 -8.30 3.35 -0.01
C GLN A 141 -6.78 3.12 0.00
N ASN A 142 -6.21 2.71 -1.14
CA ASN A 142 -4.77 2.45 -1.30
C ASN A 142 -3.92 3.72 -1.07
N TYR A 143 -4.45 4.88 -1.43
CA TYR A 143 -3.80 6.19 -1.27
C TYR A 143 -3.75 6.66 0.19
N ASN A 144 -4.54 6.09 1.10
CA ASN A 144 -4.63 6.56 2.49
C ASN A 144 -3.96 5.59 3.47
N VAL A 145 -2.71 5.88 3.85
CA VAL A 145 -1.97 5.15 4.89
C VAL A 145 -1.56 6.16 5.97
N GLN A 146 -2.42 6.37 6.97
CA GLN A 146 -2.43 7.50 7.91
C GLN A 146 -2.60 8.89 7.30
N MET A 147 -2.08 9.11 6.10
CA MET A 147 -2.11 10.37 5.34
C MET A 147 -2.21 10.04 3.83
N PRO A 148 -2.68 10.97 2.98
CA PRO A 148 -2.85 10.75 1.54
C PRO A 148 -1.51 10.73 0.79
N MET A 149 -1.02 9.56 0.36
CA MET A 149 0.32 9.41 -0.24
C MET A 149 0.39 8.35 -1.35
N ASP A 150 1.29 8.53 -2.31
CA ASP A 150 1.62 7.49 -3.32
C ASP A 150 2.13 6.23 -2.60
N PRO A 151 1.48 5.07 -2.71
CA PRO A 151 1.86 3.88 -1.96
C PRO A 151 3.10 3.14 -2.51
N VAL A 152 3.51 3.49 -3.73
CA VAL A 152 4.55 2.84 -4.52
C VAL A 152 5.85 3.61 -4.28
N ARG A 153 5.95 4.85 -4.80
CA ARG A 153 7.22 5.58 -5.01
C ARG A 153 7.64 6.45 -3.83
N GLU A 154 7.13 7.68 -3.77
CA GLU A 154 7.63 8.73 -2.89
C GLU A 154 7.07 8.60 -1.48
N LYS A 155 5.86 8.04 -1.33
CA LYS A 155 5.15 7.89 -0.04
C LYS A 155 5.06 9.19 0.75
N VAL A 156 4.82 10.27 0.01
CA VAL A 156 4.64 11.61 0.54
C VAL A 156 3.32 12.21 0.10
N CYS A 157 2.80 13.17 0.88
CA CYS A 157 1.54 13.82 0.57
C CYS A 157 1.78 15.09 -0.24
N TRP A 158 1.80 14.95 -1.56
CA TRP A 158 1.82 16.06 -2.48
C TRP A 158 0.56 16.92 -2.35
N THR A 159 0.73 18.22 -2.09
CA THR A 159 -0.39 19.11 -1.73
C THR A 159 -1.40 19.26 -2.87
N GLN A 160 -0.94 19.28 -4.12
CA GLN A 160 -1.79 19.40 -5.31
C GLN A 160 -2.63 18.14 -5.54
N ASP A 161 -2.09 16.94 -5.29
CA ASP A 161 -2.82 15.68 -5.43
C ASP A 161 -3.95 15.58 -4.41
N VAL A 162 -3.68 15.98 -3.17
CA VAL A 162 -4.70 16.04 -2.11
C VAL A 162 -5.81 17.03 -2.49
N GLN A 163 -5.46 18.22 -2.95
CA GLN A 163 -6.42 19.25 -3.36
C GLN A 163 -7.29 18.77 -4.52
N SER A 164 -6.67 18.20 -5.56
CA SER A 164 -7.36 17.78 -6.78
C SER A 164 -8.29 16.59 -6.56
N ASN A 165 -7.96 15.70 -5.62
CA ASN A 165 -8.72 14.48 -5.34
C ASN A 165 -9.65 14.58 -4.12
N PHE A 166 -9.68 15.72 -3.43
CA PHE A 166 -10.40 15.87 -2.16
C PHE A 166 -11.90 15.57 -2.31
N GLU A 167 -12.58 16.23 -3.25
CA GLU A 167 -14.03 16.09 -3.41
C GLU A 167 -14.43 14.64 -3.70
N THR A 168 -13.77 14.01 -4.68
CA THR A 168 -13.99 12.61 -5.03
C THR A 168 -13.79 11.69 -3.82
N SER A 169 -12.75 11.93 -3.03
CA SER A 169 -12.47 11.14 -1.83
C SER A 169 -13.55 11.35 -0.76
N ALA A 170 -13.96 12.59 -0.52
CA ALA A 170 -14.93 12.98 0.51
C ALA A 170 -16.36 12.51 0.17
N TYR A 171 -16.73 12.42 -1.11
CA TYR A 171 -17.98 11.78 -1.53
C TYR A 171 -18.01 10.28 -1.21
N ASN A 172 -16.86 9.62 -1.11
CA ASN A 172 -16.78 8.17 -0.95
C ASN A 172 -16.53 7.72 0.49
N PHE A 173 -15.73 8.47 1.25
CA PHE A 173 -15.23 8.09 2.57
C PHE A 173 -15.25 9.25 3.56
N ASN A 174 -15.42 8.94 4.85
CA ASN A 174 -15.27 9.92 5.91
C ASN A 174 -13.80 10.24 6.11
N LEU A 175 -13.36 11.38 5.56
CA LEU A 175 -11.98 11.84 5.63
C LEU A 175 -11.70 12.84 6.75
N TYR A 176 -12.74 13.29 7.47
CA TYR A 176 -12.64 14.41 8.40
C TYR A 176 -11.44 14.28 9.35
N ALA A 177 -11.31 13.13 10.01
CA ALA A 177 -10.27 12.94 11.01
C ALA A 177 -8.84 13.03 10.42
N ILE A 178 -8.60 12.37 9.29
CA ILE A 178 -7.27 12.33 8.64
C ILE A 178 -6.94 13.66 7.98
N TYR A 179 -7.87 14.21 7.20
CA TYR A 179 -7.59 15.40 6.40
C TYR A 179 -7.56 16.66 7.25
N SER A 180 -8.35 16.75 8.32
CA SER A 180 -8.20 17.86 9.27
C SER A 180 -6.89 17.76 10.06
N LYS A 181 -6.39 16.55 10.38
CA LYS A 181 -5.06 16.42 10.98
C LYS A 181 -3.96 16.82 9.99
N TRP A 182 -4.09 16.41 8.74
CA TRP A 182 -3.14 16.81 7.70
C TRP A 182 -3.19 18.31 7.41
N GLN A 183 -4.35 18.94 7.52
CA GLN A 183 -4.47 20.39 7.45
C GLN A 183 -3.72 21.09 8.59
N ASP A 184 -3.70 20.52 9.79
CA ASP A 184 -2.86 21.01 10.89
C ASP A 184 -1.37 20.91 10.49
N ASP A 185 -0.92 19.77 9.94
CA ASP A 185 0.47 19.62 9.43
C ASP A 185 0.79 20.62 8.29
N TYR A 186 -0.20 20.93 7.46
CA TYR A 186 -0.08 21.87 6.34
C TYR A 186 0.14 23.29 6.84
N ILE A 187 -0.59 23.70 7.88
CA ILE A 187 -0.41 25.00 8.54
C ILE A 187 0.95 25.07 9.21
N ASP A 188 1.37 24.00 9.90
CA ASP A 188 2.66 23.92 10.56
C ASP A 188 3.84 23.97 9.58
N ALA A 189 3.63 23.57 8.33
CA ALA A 189 4.65 23.57 7.27
C ALA A 189 4.78 24.90 6.52
N VAL A 190 3.89 25.88 6.74
CA VAL A 190 3.96 27.19 6.06
C VAL A 190 5.18 27.96 6.55
N LEU A 191 6.03 28.41 5.63
CA LEU A 191 7.23 29.19 5.94
C LEU A 191 6.87 30.64 6.35
N ASP A 192 7.78 31.33 7.04
CA ASP A 192 7.60 32.73 7.49
C ASP A 192 7.23 33.71 6.37
N ASN A 193 7.62 33.41 5.13
CA ASN A 193 7.29 34.22 3.94
C ASN A 193 5.92 33.87 3.32
N GLY A 194 5.14 32.98 3.94
CA GLY A 194 3.84 32.51 3.46
C GLY A 194 3.91 31.41 2.39
N PHE A 195 5.11 30.91 2.06
CA PHE A 195 5.26 29.81 1.10
C PHE A 195 4.75 28.50 1.71
N VAL A 196 3.96 27.76 0.93
CA VAL A 196 3.53 26.41 1.28
C VAL A 196 4.39 25.39 0.51
N PRO A 197 5.04 24.44 1.20
CA PRO A 197 5.72 23.33 0.57
C PRO A 197 4.82 22.52 -0.39
N THR A 198 5.43 21.94 -1.42
CA THR A 198 4.73 21.08 -2.39
C THR A 198 4.35 19.72 -1.82
N VAL A 199 4.98 19.33 -0.71
CA VAL A 199 4.77 18.10 0.03
C VAL A 199 4.63 18.43 1.51
N VAL A 200 3.62 17.87 2.18
CA VAL A 200 3.37 18.08 3.61
C VAL A 200 3.13 16.74 4.29
N PRO A 201 3.83 16.38 5.39
CA PRO A 201 4.88 17.16 6.05
C PRO A 201 6.12 17.29 5.16
N SER A 202 6.77 18.44 5.19
CA SER A 202 7.97 18.68 4.37
C SER A 202 9.22 18.13 5.05
N CYS A 203 10.09 17.53 4.24
CA CYS A 203 11.49 17.26 4.54
C CYS A 203 12.39 17.53 3.33
N PHE A 204 11.87 18.24 2.31
CA PHE A 204 12.49 18.43 1.00
C PHE A 204 12.97 19.86 0.74
N ASP A 205 13.03 20.67 1.79
CA ASP A 205 13.61 22.01 1.82
C ASP A 205 15.16 21.99 1.89
#